data_AF-A0A914YGV8-F1
#
_entry.id   AF-A0A914YGV8-F1
#
_cell.length_a   1.000
_cell.length_b   1.000
_cell.length_c   1.000
_cell.angle_alpha   90.00
_cell.angle_beta   90.00
_cell.angle_gamma   90.00
#
_symmetry.space_group_name_H-M   'P 1'
#
loop_
_entity.id
_entity.type
_entity.pdbx_description
1 polymer ?
#
loop_
_entity_poly.entity_id
_entity_poly.type
_entity_poly.pdbx_seq_one_letter_code
_entity_poly.pdbx_strand_id
1 'polypeptide(L)'
;MSIAFSKAAVELSSLDDEKLQESLNKKELDFYQNCKNLPDSIARRFHEINLLPRWEEAEKRVKVIEDRMTKMECPDGSVSEDRFEILAELLDKACQAFEIWDEHKERKIPYGHRLVLEGRLLESIKDGFDLIESTIDDFNRIGDDRDAANIERQDIRLEIRLRDLMFTEVHERFLKSYLEMDW
;
A
#
# COMPACT_ATOMS: atom_id res chain seq x y z
N MET A 1 -3.18 13.70 19.54
CA MET A 1 -2.76 12.35 19.97
C MET A 1 -3.31 12.11 21.37
N SER A 2 -4.05 11.01 21.59
CA SER A 2 -4.54 10.66 22.94
C SER A 2 -3.38 10.22 23.82
N ILE A 3 -3.32 10.69 25.07
CA ILE A 3 -2.32 10.28 26.08
C ILE A 3 -2.27 8.75 26.21
N ALA A 4 -3.41 8.08 26.04
CA ALA A 4 -3.50 6.63 26.08
C ALA A 4 -2.71 5.93 24.95
N PHE A 5 -2.70 6.51 23.74
CA PHE A 5 -1.96 5.93 22.61
C PHE A 5 -0.45 6.03 22.82
N SER A 6 0.04 7.20 23.25
CA SER A 6 1.46 7.40 23.53
C SER A 6 1.96 6.43 24.59
N LYS A 7 1.17 6.19 25.64
CA LYS A 7 1.51 5.22 26.69
C LYS A 7 1.59 3.79 26.14
N ALA A 8 0.60 3.37 25.35
CA ALA A 8 0.60 2.05 24.72
C ALA A 8 1.77 1.85 23.76
N ALA A 9 2.13 2.88 22.98
CA ALA A 9 3.29 2.83 22.09
C ALA A 9 4.61 2.70 22.87
N VAL A 10 4.75 3.41 23.99
CA VAL A 10 5.90 3.27 24.89
C VAL A 10 5.98 1.85 25.46
N GLU A 11 4.87 1.30 25.95
CA GLU A 11 4.81 -0.07 26.47
C GLU A 11 5.20 -1.11 25.41
N LEU A 12 4.67 -0.99 24.19
CA LEU A 12 5.08 -1.83 23.05
C LEU A 12 6.59 -1.70 22.76
N SER A 13 7.09 -0.47 22.73
CA SER A 13 8.51 -0.19 22.46
C SER A 13 9.47 -0.64 23.57
N SER A 14 8.97 -1.22 24.66
CA SER A 14 9.79 -1.82 25.72
C SER A 14 9.95 -3.33 25.59
N LEU A 15 9.16 -3.96 24.70
CA LEU A 15 9.28 -5.39 24.39
C LEU A 15 10.61 -5.69 23.70
N ASP A 16 11.06 -6.93 23.75
CA ASP A 16 12.11 -7.43 22.84
C ASP A 16 11.62 -7.44 21.38
N ASP A 17 12.55 -7.53 20.42
CA ASP A 17 12.22 -7.35 18.99
C ASP A 17 11.23 -8.40 18.48
N GLU A 18 11.34 -9.65 18.94
CA GLU A 18 10.46 -10.75 18.51
C GLU A 18 9.01 -10.52 18.99
N LYS A 19 8.83 -10.20 20.27
CA LYS A 19 7.50 -9.89 20.82
C LYS A 19 6.91 -8.59 20.26
N LEU A 20 7.76 -7.61 19.98
CA LEU A 20 7.34 -6.36 19.34
C LEU A 20 6.83 -6.64 17.92
N GLN A 21 7.56 -7.42 17.13
CA GLN A 21 7.16 -7.81 15.79
C GLN A 21 5.84 -8.57 15.81
N GLU A 22 5.69 -9.57 16.68
CA GLU A 22 4.44 -10.34 16.82
C GLU A 22 3.26 -9.43 17.19
N SER A 23 3.49 -8.46 18.09
CA SER A 23 2.46 -7.51 18.53
C SER A 23 2.05 -6.55 17.41
N LEU A 24 3.01 -6.04 16.62
CA LEU A 24 2.77 -5.13 15.51
C LEU A 24 2.14 -5.84 14.30
N ASN A 25 2.46 -7.12 14.07
CA ASN A 25 1.83 -7.93 13.02
C ASN A 25 0.33 -8.14 13.25
N LYS A 26 -0.12 -8.14 14.52
CA LYS A 26 -1.54 -8.20 14.89
C LYS A 26 -2.27 -6.86 14.75
N LYS A 27 -1.56 -5.79 14.38
CA LYS A 27 -2.15 -4.47 14.13
C LYS A 27 -2.45 -4.30 12.65
N GLU A 28 -3.62 -3.75 12.38
CA GLU A 28 -3.95 -3.19 11.07
C GLU A 28 -3.07 -1.97 10.77
N LEU A 29 -2.97 -1.61 9.50
CA LEU A 29 -2.16 -0.47 9.06
C LEU A 29 -2.70 0.88 9.56
N ASP A 30 -4.00 0.94 9.89
CA ASP A 30 -4.63 2.11 10.51
C ASP A 30 -4.00 2.53 11.85
N PHE A 31 -3.35 1.59 12.53
CA PHE A 31 -2.64 1.82 13.80
C PHE A 31 -1.62 2.95 13.65
N TYR A 32 -0.95 3.01 12.50
CA TYR A 32 0.10 3.97 12.23
C TYR A 32 -0.42 5.40 12.02
N GLN A 33 -1.71 5.60 11.75
CA GLN A 33 -2.29 6.93 11.60
C GLN A 33 -2.14 7.80 12.86
N ASN A 34 -2.02 7.15 14.02
CA ASN A 34 -1.84 7.81 15.30
C ASN A 34 -0.37 8.01 15.69
N CYS A 35 0.59 7.56 14.88
CA CYS A 35 2.03 7.57 15.21
C CYS A 35 2.74 8.90 14.94
N LYS A 36 2.07 9.88 14.32
CA LYS A 36 2.67 11.16 13.87
C LYS A 36 3.62 11.79 14.90
N ASN A 37 3.16 11.93 16.14
CA ASN A 37 3.90 12.65 17.19
C ASN A 37 4.70 11.71 18.12
N LEU A 38 4.96 10.46 17.72
CA LEU A 38 5.76 9.56 18.52
C LEU A 38 7.22 10.05 18.55
N PRO A 39 7.93 9.87 19.68
CA PRO A 39 9.37 10.07 19.71
C PRO A 39 10.06 9.26 18.61
N ASP A 40 11.01 9.88 17.91
CA ASP A 40 11.69 9.27 16.77
C ASP A 40 12.38 7.94 17.13
N SER A 41 12.87 7.78 18.35
CA SER A 41 13.46 6.50 18.83
C SER A 41 12.45 5.35 18.83
N ILE A 42 11.18 5.63 19.18
CA ILE A 42 10.10 4.65 19.19
C ILE A 42 9.58 4.43 17.76
N ALA A 43 9.34 5.53 17.04
CA ALA A 43 8.79 5.48 15.69
C ALA A 43 9.73 4.75 14.72
N ARG A 44 11.03 5.01 14.82
CA ARG A 44 12.06 4.29 14.06
C ARG A 44 12.06 2.80 14.36
N ARG A 45 11.94 2.42 15.64
CA ARG A 45 11.87 1.02 16.03
C ARG A 45 10.66 0.31 15.44
N PHE A 46 9.50 0.96 15.41
CA PHE A 46 8.29 0.40 14.78
C PHE A 46 8.43 0.30 13.25
N HIS A 47 9.11 1.26 12.64
CA HIS A 47 9.37 1.27 11.21
C HIS A 47 10.25 0.08 10.80
N GLU A 48 11.41 -0.06 11.46
CA GLU A 48 12.40 -1.10 11.17
C GLU A 48 11.87 -2.52 11.47
N ILE A 49 11.10 -2.70 12.55
CA ILE A 49 10.61 -4.03 12.97
C ILE A 49 9.34 -4.47 12.22
N ASN A 50 8.54 -3.53 11.68
CA ASN A 50 7.25 -3.90 11.07
C ASN A 50 7.00 -3.35 9.67
N LEU A 51 7.10 -2.04 9.45
CA LEU A 51 6.76 -1.50 8.12
C LEU A 51 7.78 -1.95 7.06
N LEU A 52 9.08 -1.94 7.39
CA LEU A 52 10.12 -2.36 6.45
C LEU A 52 9.94 -3.82 5.97
N PRO A 53 9.71 -4.82 6.85
CA PRO A 53 9.35 -6.17 6.40
C PRO A 53 8.07 -6.25 5.55
N ARG A 54 7.05 -5.42 5.83
CA ARG A 54 5.82 -5.38 5.00
C ARG A 54 6.09 -4.83 3.60
N TRP A 55 6.99 -3.87 3.45
CA TRP A 55 7.44 -3.39 2.15
C TRP A 55 8.18 -4.48 1.37
N GLU A 56 9.11 -5.17 2.01
CA GLU A 56 9.83 -6.31 1.39
C GLU A 56 8.87 -7.42 0.95
N GLU A 57 7.80 -7.67 1.71
CA GLU A 57 6.78 -8.64 1.33
C GLU A 57 5.93 -8.15 0.15
N ALA A 58 5.59 -6.86 0.10
CA ALA A 58 4.92 -6.27 -1.05
C ALA A 58 5.78 -6.38 -2.34
N GLU A 59 7.10 -6.15 -2.24
CA GLU A 59 8.05 -6.34 -3.36
C GLU A 59 8.14 -7.78 -3.86
N LYS A 60 7.89 -8.77 -2.99
CA LYS A 60 7.77 -10.17 -3.42
C LYS A 60 6.42 -10.43 -4.08
N ARG A 61 5.35 -9.90 -3.50
CA ARG A 61 3.98 -10.08 -3.98
C ARG A 61 3.77 -9.52 -5.38
N VAL A 62 4.34 -8.35 -5.69
CA VAL A 62 4.27 -7.78 -7.04
C VAL A 62 4.85 -8.73 -8.10
N LYS A 63 5.98 -9.37 -7.83
CA LYS A 63 6.60 -10.34 -8.76
C LYS A 63 5.73 -11.58 -8.99
N VAL A 64 5.02 -12.03 -7.96
CA VAL A 64 4.06 -13.14 -8.08
C VAL A 64 2.88 -12.71 -8.95
N ILE A 65 2.37 -11.50 -8.76
CA ILE A 65 1.29 -10.94 -9.57
C ILE A 65 1.72 -10.82 -11.04
N GLU A 66 2.90 -10.25 -11.31
CA GLU A 66 3.47 -10.13 -12.66
C GLU A 66 3.59 -11.50 -13.35
N ASP A 67 4.17 -12.49 -12.67
CA ASP A 67 4.30 -13.86 -13.19
C ASP A 67 2.94 -14.49 -13.49
N ARG A 68 1.92 -14.27 -12.65
CA ARG A 68 0.56 -14.72 -12.92
C ARG A 68 -0.04 -14.02 -14.14
N MET A 69 0.14 -12.71 -14.26
CA MET A 69 -0.37 -11.92 -15.38
C MET A 69 0.25 -12.34 -16.72
N THR A 70 1.55 -12.63 -16.76
CA THR A 70 2.22 -13.09 -18.00
C THR A 70 1.71 -14.43 -18.54
N LYS A 71 0.99 -15.21 -17.72
CA LYS A 71 0.44 -16.52 -18.09
C LYS A 71 -1.02 -16.44 -18.56
N MET A 72 -1.62 -15.26 -18.56
CA MET A 72 -3.00 -15.06 -18.98
C MET A 72 -3.11 -15.15 -20.50
N GLU A 73 -4.12 -15.86 -20.99
CA GLU A 73 -4.41 -15.97 -22.42
C GLU A 73 -5.30 -14.80 -22.86
N CYS A 74 -4.72 -13.87 -23.60
CA CYS A 74 -5.39 -12.65 -24.07
C CYS A 74 -5.26 -12.55 -25.60
N PRO A 75 -6.17 -13.14 -26.38
CA PRO A 75 -6.12 -13.05 -27.84
C PRO A 75 -6.27 -11.61 -28.34
N ASP A 76 -5.52 -11.22 -29.36
CA ASP A 76 -5.60 -9.89 -29.98
C ASP A 76 -7.04 -9.54 -30.41
N GLY A 77 -7.48 -8.32 -30.09
CA GLY A 77 -8.80 -7.77 -30.34
C GLY A 77 -9.92 -8.38 -29.49
N SER A 78 -9.59 -9.16 -28.45
CA SER A 78 -10.56 -9.79 -27.56
C SER A 78 -10.95 -8.91 -26.38
N VAL A 79 -12.08 -9.22 -25.76
CA VAL A 79 -12.50 -8.61 -24.48
C VAL A 79 -11.47 -8.89 -23.37
N SER A 80 -10.77 -10.03 -23.44
CA SER A 80 -9.71 -10.38 -22.50
C SER A 80 -8.49 -9.49 -22.64
N GLU A 81 -8.11 -9.08 -23.86
CA GLU A 81 -7.03 -8.11 -24.08
C GLU A 81 -7.36 -6.77 -23.40
N ASP A 82 -8.53 -6.20 -23.68
CA ASP A 82 -9.00 -4.94 -23.06
C ASP A 82 -9.02 -5.01 -21.52
N ARG A 83 -9.41 -6.15 -20.95
CA ARG A 83 -9.43 -6.38 -19.50
C ARG A 83 -8.02 -6.49 -18.93
N PHE A 84 -7.13 -7.17 -19.65
CA PHE A 84 -5.74 -7.30 -19.25
C PHE A 84 -5.04 -5.94 -19.26
N GLU A 85 -5.25 -5.11 -20.28
CA GLU A 85 -4.67 -3.77 -20.37
C GLU A 85 -5.03 -2.92 -19.14
N ILE A 86 -6.30 -2.91 -18.75
CA ILE A 86 -6.73 -2.11 -17.60
C ILE A 86 -6.24 -2.67 -16.27
N LEU A 87 -6.08 -3.99 -16.18
CA LEU A 87 -5.53 -4.65 -15.01
C LEU A 87 -4.03 -4.34 -14.86
N ALA A 88 -3.31 -4.29 -15.99
CA ALA A 88 -1.91 -3.86 -16.03
C ALA A 88 -1.77 -2.39 -15.62
N GLU A 89 -2.66 -1.51 -16.08
CA GLU A 89 -2.71 -0.10 -15.64
C GLU A 89 -2.93 0.01 -14.12
N LEU A 90 -3.81 -0.83 -13.55
CA LEU A 90 -4.02 -0.88 -12.11
C LEU A 90 -2.77 -1.37 -11.36
N LEU A 91 -2.06 -2.38 -11.87
CA LEU A 91 -0.81 -2.85 -11.29
C LEU A 91 0.25 -1.75 -11.28
N ASP A 92 0.50 -1.12 -12.43
CA ASP A 92 1.44 -0.01 -12.57
C ASP A 92 1.10 1.11 -11.58
N LYS A 93 -0.19 1.43 -11.47
CA LYS A 93 -0.68 2.44 -10.54
C LYS A 93 -0.45 2.01 -9.08
N ALA A 94 -0.76 0.77 -8.70
CA ALA A 94 -0.47 0.28 -7.34
C ALA A 94 1.05 0.34 -7.02
N CYS A 95 1.91 0.04 -8.00
CA CYS A 95 3.36 0.04 -7.86
C CYS A 95 3.97 1.44 -7.63
N GLN A 96 3.29 2.53 -8.01
CA GLN A 96 3.80 3.88 -7.72
C GLN A 96 3.99 4.16 -6.21
N ALA A 97 3.30 3.42 -5.34
CA ALA A 97 3.53 3.52 -3.91
C ALA A 97 4.97 3.14 -3.52
N PHE A 98 5.65 2.25 -4.26
CA PHE A 98 7.07 1.96 -4.05
C PHE A 98 7.96 3.15 -4.41
N GLU A 99 7.66 3.85 -5.51
CA GLU A 99 8.41 5.04 -5.92
C GLU A 99 8.30 6.16 -4.87
N ILE A 100 7.09 6.38 -4.35
CA ILE A 100 6.84 7.35 -3.27
C ILE A 100 7.58 6.94 -1.99
N TRP A 101 7.57 5.64 -1.66
CA TRP A 101 8.31 5.10 -0.52
C TRP A 101 9.82 5.30 -0.65
N ASP A 102 10.38 5.12 -1.84
CA ASP A 102 11.79 5.39 -2.10
C ASP A 102 12.11 6.88 -1.94
N GLU A 103 11.24 7.79 -2.40
CA GLU A 103 11.39 9.23 -2.12
C GLU A 103 11.40 9.52 -0.61
N HIS A 104 10.54 8.85 0.17
CA HIS A 104 10.51 8.99 1.63
C HIS A 104 11.79 8.47 2.31
N LYS A 105 12.48 7.47 1.74
CA LYS A 105 13.78 7.00 2.27
C LYS A 105 14.88 8.05 2.08
N GLU A 106 14.89 8.70 0.93
CA GLU A 106 15.95 9.64 0.55
C GLU A 106 15.81 10.98 1.27
N ARG A 107 14.59 11.40 1.62
CA ARG A 107 14.33 12.67 2.29
C ARG A 107 14.15 12.51 3.80
N LYS A 108 14.82 13.37 4.57
CA LYS A 108 14.72 13.39 6.03
C LYS A 108 13.39 14.00 6.46
N ILE A 109 12.46 13.16 6.91
CA ILE A 109 11.25 13.54 7.66
C ILE A 109 11.22 12.79 9.00
N PRO A 110 10.51 13.30 10.02
CA PRO A 110 10.35 12.59 11.30
C PRO A 110 9.78 11.18 11.10
N TYR A 111 10.28 10.20 11.86
CA TYR A 111 9.84 8.81 11.72
C TYR A 111 8.36 8.64 12.06
N GLY A 112 7.84 9.41 13.02
CA GLY A 112 6.41 9.40 13.34
C GLY A 112 5.53 9.77 12.14
N HIS A 113 5.94 10.77 11.36
CA HIS A 113 5.26 11.17 10.13
C HIS A 113 5.41 10.08 9.07
N ARG A 114 6.63 9.55 8.92
CA ARG A 114 6.95 8.48 7.98
C ARG A 114 6.09 7.23 8.20
N LEU A 115 5.88 6.83 9.46
CA LEU A 115 4.99 5.71 9.82
C LEU A 115 3.56 5.92 9.30
N VAL A 116 3.00 7.12 9.48
CA VAL A 116 1.65 7.44 9.02
C VAL A 116 1.57 7.35 7.49
N LEU A 117 2.55 7.95 6.79
CA LEU A 117 2.57 7.99 5.33
C LEU A 117 2.76 6.60 4.73
N GLU A 118 3.76 5.86 5.20
CA GLU A 118 4.06 4.51 4.72
C GLU A 118 2.97 3.50 5.08
N GLY A 119 2.36 3.61 6.27
CA GLY A 119 1.22 2.76 6.63
C GLY A 119 0.07 2.91 5.63
N ARG A 120 -0.20 4.15 5.19
CA ARG A 120 -1.24 4.43 4.19
C ARG A 120 -0.87 3.97 2.78
N LEU A 121 0.40 4.07 2.39
CA LEU A 121 0.87 3.52 1.12
C LEU A 121 0.77 1.99 1.08
N LEU A 122 1.17 1.32 2.16
CA LEU A 122 1.05 -0.14 2.28
C LEU A 122 -0.41 -0.60 2.26
N GLU A 123 -1.33 0.16 2.83
CA GLU A 123 -2.77 -0.12 2.76
C GLU A 123 -3.25 -0.03 1.31
N SER A 124 -2.88 1.04 0.60
CA SER A 124 -3.17 1.22 -0.82
C SER A 124 -2.63 0.10 -1.71
N ILE A 125 -1.40 -0.38 -1.43
CA ILE A 125 -0.79 -1.50 -2.14
C ILE A 125 -1.55 -2.78 -1.84
N LYS A 126 -1.80 -3.07 -0.57
CA LYS A 126 -2.48 -4.29 -0.13
C LYS A 126 -3.82 -4.41 -0.85
N ASP A 127 -4.64 -3.36 -0.79
CA ASP A 127 -5.98 -3.39 -1.38
C ASP A 127 -5.93 -3.46 -2.91
N GLY A 128 -4.91 -2.87 -3.54
CA GLY A 128 -4.70 -2.99 -4.99
C GLY A 128 -4.31 -4.38 -5.42
N PHE A 129 -3.37 -4.98 -4.71
CA PHE A 129 -2.95 -6.34 -4.98
C PHE A 129 -4.06 -7.35 -4.70
N ASP A 130 -4.84 -7.16 -3.63
CA ASP A 130 -6.00 -8.00 -3.32
C ASP A 130 -7.03 -7.96 -4.47
N LEU A 131 -7.33 -6.76 -4.99
CA LEU A 131 -8.23 -6.62 -6.15
C LEU A 131 -7.65 -7.26 -7.41
N ILE A 132 -6.37 -7.02 -7.72
CA ILE A 132 -5.72 -7.58 -8.90
C ILE A 132 -5.75 -9.11 -8.84
N GLU A 133 -5.35 -9.71 -7.73
CA GLU A 133 -5.35 -11.16 -7.57
C GLU A 133 -6.76 -11.76 -7.71
N SER A 134 -7.77 -11.13 -7.09
CA SER A 134 -9.17 -11.53 -7.26
C SER A 134 -9.62 -11.42 -8.72
N THR A 135 -9.20 -10.38 -9.43
CA THR A 135 -9.52 -10.18 -10.85
C THR A 135 -8.85 -11.23 -11.72
N ILE A 136 -7.59 -11.60 -11.43
CA ILE A 136 -6.88 -12.69 -12.12
C ILE A 136 -7.61 -14.03 -11.88
N ASP A 137 -8.05 -14.30 -10.65
CA ASP A 137 -8.75 -15.54 -10.30
C ASP A 137 -10.08 -15.69 -11.07
N ASP A 138 -10.82 -14.59 -11.21
CA ASP A 138 -12.08 -14.56 -11.95
C ASP A 138 -11.90 -14.33 -13.47
N PHE A 139 -10.67 -14.16 -13.95
CA PHE A 139 -10.40 -13.76 -15.33
C PHE A 139 -10.98 -14.74 -16.35
N ASN A 140 -10.73 -16.04 -16.15
CA ASN A 140 -11.24 -17.11 -17.00
C ASN A 140 -12.75 -17.35 -16.80
N ARG A 141 -13.33 -16.89 -15.69
CA ARG A 141 -14.76 -17.07 -15.38
C ARG A 141 -15.64 -16.14 -16.20
N ILE A 142 -15.17 -14.93 -16.47
CA ILE A 142 -15.91 -13.90 -17.22
C ILE A 142 -15.92 -14.20 -18.73
N GLY A 143 -14.85 -14.79 -19.27
CA GLY A 143 -14.78 -15.19 -20.68
C GLY A 143 -15.17 -14.04 -21.64
N ASP A 144 -16.09 -14.32 -22.56
CA ASP A 144 -16.59 -13.37 -23.56
C ASP A 144 -17.82 -12.54 -23.09
N ASP A 145 -18.19 -12.59 -21.80
CA ASP A 145 -19.29 -11.79 -21.28
C ASP A 145 -18.91 -10.31 -21.24
N ARG A 146 -19.40 -9.58 -22.24
CA ARG A 146 -19.14 -8.16 -22.43
C ARG A 146 -19.70 -7.28 -21.32
N ASP A 147 -20.85 -7.64 -20.75
CA ASP A 147 -21.48 -6.82 -19.71
C ASP A 147 -20.72 -6.97 -18.40
N ALA A 148 -20.36 -8.20 -18.04
CA ALA A 148 -19.49 -8.46 -16.89
C ALA A 148 -18.11 -7.79 -17.04
N ALA A 149 -17.48 -7.91 -18.22
CA ALA A 149 -16.21 -7.25 -18.53
C ALA A 149 -16.31 -5.72 -18.48
N ASN A 150 -17.44 -5.15 -18.88
CA ASN A 150 -17.68 -3.70 -18.79
C ASN A 150 -17.76 -3.24 -17.33
N ILE A 151 -18.44 -4.00 -16.46
CA ILE A 151 -18.57 -3.68 -15.03
C ILE A 151 -17.19 -3.74 -14.36
N GLU A 152 -16.47 -4.85 -14.52
CA GLU A 152 -15.12 -5.01 -13.95
C GLU A 152 -14.18 -3.87 -14.38
N ARG A 153 -14.21 -3.51 -15.67
CA ARG A 153 -13.42 -2.37 -16.17
C ARG A 153 -13.80 -1.04 -15.51
N GLN A 154 -15.07 -0.80 -15.20
CA GLN A 154 -15.45 0.43 -14.48
C GLN A 154 -14.95 0.40 -13.04
N ASP A 155 -15.05 -0.74 -12.37
CA ASP A 155 -14.58 -0.91 -11.00
C ASP A 155 -13.06 -0.69 -10.91
N ILE A 156 -12.30 -1.29 -11.84
CA ILE A 156 -10.84 -1.09 -11.94
C ILE A 156 -10.49 0.39 -12.19
N ARG A 157 -11.22 1.09 -13.07
CA ARG A 157 -11.01 2.54 -13.30
C ARG A 157 -11.26 3.39 -12.08
N LEU A 158 -12.28 3.05 -11.30
CA LEU A 158 -12.56 3.74 -10.04
C LEU A 158 -11.42 3.53 -9.06
N GLU A 159 -10.89 2.31 -8.98
CA GLU A 159 -9.73 1.98 -8.14
C GLU A 159 -8.46 2.73 -8.56
N ILE A 160 -8.19 2.86 -9.87
CA ILE A 160 -7.06 3.63 -10.39
C ILE A 160 -7.16 5.09 -9.92
N ARG A 161 -8.35 5.70 -10.06
CA ARG A 161 -8.59 7.08 -9.63
C ARG A 161 -8.52 7.25 -8.12
N LEU A 162 -8.98 6.26 -7.36
CA LEU A 162 -8.87 6.28 -5.90
C LEU A 162 -7.40 6.32 -5.46
N ARG A 163 -6.55 5.51 -6.09
CA ARG A 163 -5.09 5.51 -5.83
C ARG A 163 -4.46 6.84 -6.17
N ASP A 164 -4.80 7.45 -7.31
CA ASP A 164 -4.32 8.80 -7.66
C ASP A 164 -4.63 9.83 -6.57
N LEU A 165 -5.86 9.83 -6.08
CA LEU A 165 -6.28 10.74 -5.01
C LEU A 165 -5.49 10.46 -3.72
N MET A 166 -5.34 9.19 -3.34
CA MET A 166 -4.59 8.79 -2.16
C MET A 166 -3.11 9.20 -2.25
N PHE A 167 -2.46 8.99 -3.39
CA PHE A 167 -1.06 9.36 -3.57
C PHE A 167 -0.86 10.87 -3.57
N THR A 168 -1.80 11.62 -4.15
CA THR A 168 -1.81 13.08 -4.06
C THR A 168 -1.88 13.53 -2.60
N GLU A 169 -2.76 12.93 -1.80
CA GLU A 169 -2.90 13.26 -0.37
C GLU A 169 -1.64 12.88 0.44
N VAL A 170 -1.08 11.69 0.19
CA VAL A 170 0.17 11.25 0.84
C VAL A 170 1.31 12.20 0.48
N HIS A 171 1.44 12.56 -0.79
CA HIS A 171 2.49 13.46 -1.27
C HIS A 171 2.34 14.87 -0.70
N GLU A 172 1.12 15.41 -0.60
CA GLU A 172 0.88 16.71 0.04
C GLU A 172 1.34 16.70 1.51
N ARG A 173 0.96 15.67 2.27
CA ARG A 173 1.37 15.51 3.67
C ARG A 173 2.88 15.28 3.80
N PHE A 174 3.48 14.56 2.86
CA PHE A 174 4.92 14.42 2.78
C PHE A 174 5.62 15.77 2.61
N LEU A 175 5.19 16.57 1.63
CA LEU A 175 5.72 17.91 1.38
C LEU A 175 5.55 18.82 2.59
N LYS A 176 4.38 18.81 3.24
CA LYS A 176 4.15 19.56 4.48
C LYS A 176 5.13 19.14 5.58
N SER A 177 5.37 17.83 5.75
CA SER A 177 6.38 17.35 6.72
C SER A 177 7.77 17.83 6.38
N TYR A 178 8.15 17.73 5.10
CA TYR A 178 9.48 18.04 4.61
C TYR A 178 9.80 19.54 4.67
N LEU A 179 8.79 20.38 4.46
CA LEU A 179 8.89 21.84 4.51
C LEU A 179 8.58 22.42 5.91
N GLU A 180 8.42 21.57 6.93
CA GLU A 180 8.06 21.95 8.30
C GLU A 180 6.77 22.80 8.38
N MET A 181 5.82 22.53 7.48
CA MET A 181 4.51 23.16 7.44
C MET A 181 3.49 22.41 8.30
N ASP A 182 2.42 23.11 8.68
CA ASP A 182 1.30 22.50 9.36
C ASP A 182 0.63 21.42 8.50
N TRP A 183 0.30 20.33 9.19
CA TRP A 183 -0.16 19.06 8.61
C TRP A 183 -1.67 19.04 8.45
#